data_AF-A0AAJ2PCY8-F1
#
_entry.id   AF-A0AAJ2PCY8-F1
#
_cell.length_a   1.000
_cell.length_b   1.000
_cell.length_c   1.000
_cell.angle_alpha   90.00
_cell.angle_beta   90.00
_cell.angle_gamma   90.00
#
_symmetry.space_group_name_H-M   'P 1'
#
loop_
_entity.id
_entity.type
_entity.pdbx_description
1 polymer ?
#
loop_
_entity_poly.entity_id
_entity_poly.type
_entity_poly.pdbx_seq_one_letter_code
_entity_poly.pdbx_strand_id
1 'polypeptide(L)' 'MISKEEWLKLKKKEKILRDAARILRVSEEDLPKTIARFMREIKEMKEKI' A
#
# COMPACT_ATOMS: atom_id res chain seq x y z
N MET A 1 22.39 11.18 -12.38
CA MET A 1 21.95 9.80 -12.68
C MET A 1 21.65 9.10 -11.38
N ILE A 2 20.53 8.37 -11.30
CA ILE A 2 20.24 7.51 -10.15
C ILE A 2 21.25 6.36 -10.11
N SER A 3 21.73 5.99 -8.92
CA SER A 3 22.61 4.84 -8.77
C SER A 3 21.86 3.54 -9.07
N LYS A 4 22.59 2.47 -9.45
CA LYS A 4 22.01 1.13 -9.67
C LYS A 4 21.28 0.63 -8.42
N GLU A 5 21.86 0.88 -7.24
CA GLU A 5 21.28 0.48 -5.96
C GLU A 5 19.96 1.20 -5.67
N GLU A 6 19.91 2.50 -5.94
CA GLU A 6 18.72 3.31 -5.77
C GLU A 6 17.61 2.91 -6.74
N TRP A 7 17.95 2.62 -7.98
CA TRP A 7 17.02 2.07 -8.97
C TRP A 7 16.43 0.71 -8.52
N LEU A 8 17.27 -0.20 -8.00
CA LEU A 8 16.81 -1.49 -7.47
C LEU A 8 15.89 -1.31 -6.25
N LYS A 9 16.17 -0.34 -5.37
CA LYS A 9 15.29 -0.01 -4.23
C LYS A 9 13.93 0.51 -4.71
N LEU A 10 13.91 1.40 -5.70
CA LEU A 10 12.66 1.92 -6.28
C LEU A 10 11.84 0.80 -6.93
N LYS A 11 12.47 -0.09 -7.71
CA LYS A 11 11.78 -1.25 -8.31
C LYS A 11 11.15 -2.19 -7.29
N LYS A 12 11.82 -2.42 -6.14
CA LYS A 12 11.24 -3.20 -5.04
C LYS A 12 10.01 -2.51 -4.45
N LYS A 13 10.06 -1.20 -4.23
CA LYS A 13 8.92 -0.42 -3.72
C LYS A 13 7.74 -0.42 -4.70
N GLU A 14 7.99 -0.21 -5.98
CA GLU A 14 6.98 -0.28 -7.05
C GLU A 14 6.27 -1.64 -7.04
N LYS A 15 7.03 -2.74 -6.95
CA LYS A 15 6.44 -4.09 -6.86
C LYS A 15 5.51 -4.25 -5.66
N ILE A 16 5.94 -3.76 -4.48
CA ILE A 16 5.12 -3.82 -3.26
C ILE A 16 3.82 -3.02 -3.43
N LEU A 17 3.88 -1.81 -3.98
CA LEU A 17 2.70 -0.98 -4.23
C LEU A 17 1.74 -1.69 -5.19
N ARG A 18 2.24 -2.21 -6.31
CA ARG A 18 1.42 -2.94 -7.27
C ARG A 18 0.75 -4.18 -6.68
N ASP A 19 1.49 -4.96 -5.88
CA ASP A 19 0.95 -6.13 -5.22
C ASP A 19 -0.12 -5.76 -4.19
N ALA A 20 0.09 -4.70 -3.40
CA ALA A 20 -0.91 -4.20 -2.45
C ALA A 20 -2.18 -3.71 -3.17
N ALA A 21 -2.03 -2.92 -4.23
CA ALA A 21 -3.15 -2.41 -5.04
C ALA A 21 -3.99 -3.56 -5.62
N ARG A 22 -3.32 -4.59 -6.15
CA ARG A 22 -3.96 -5.81 -6.67
C ARG A 22 -4.72 -6.58 -5.59
N ILE A 23 -4.12 -6.79 -4.42
CA ILE A 23 -4.77 -7.51 -3.30
C ILE A 23 -6.03 -6.78 -2.85
N LEU A 24 -5.95 -5.45 -2.74
CA LEU A 24 -7.06 -4.61 -2.30
C LEU A 24 -8.03 -4.22 -3.42
N ARG A 25 -7.74 -4.63 -4.66
CA ARG A 25 -8.54 -4.35 -5.87
C ARG A 25 -8.81 -2.86 -6.08
N VAL A 26 -7.78 -2.04 -5.90
CA VAL A 26 -7.82 -0.60 -6.12
C VAL A 26 -6.65 -0.16 -7.01
N SER A 27 -6.70 1.07 -7.50
CA SER A 27 -5.57 1.69 -8.20
C SER A 27 -4.41 1.94 -7.22
N GLU A 28 -3.18 2.10 -7.74
CA GLU A 28 -2.02 2.43 -6.90
C GLU A 28 -2.19 3.81 -6.25
N GLU A 29 -2.89 4.73 -6.91
CA GLU A 29 -3.23 6.07 -6.46
C GLU A 29 -4.25 6.07 -5.31
N ASP A 30 -5.19 5.13 -5.32
CA ASP A 30 -6.24 5.00 -4.29
C ASP A 30 -5.81 4.18 -3.07
N LEU A 31 -4.64 3.53 -3.11
CA LEU A 31 -4.11 2.73 -2.01
C LEU A 31 -4.08 3.49 -0.67
N PRO A 32 -3.55 4.72 -0.58
CA PRO A 32 -3.48 5.44 0.70
C PRO A 32 -4.86 5.66 1.33
N LYS A 33 -5.84 6.06 0.50
CA LYS A 33 -7.23 6.26 0.93
C LYS A 33 -7.87 4.96 1.41
N THR A 34 -7.60 3.86 0.70
CA THR A 34 -8.13 2.53 1.03
C THR A 34 -7.55 2.00 2.33
N ILE A 35 -6.23 2.14 2.53
CA ILE A 35 -5.54 1.75 3.76
C ILE A 35 -6.07 2.55 4.96
N ALA A 36 -6.23 3.87 4.82
CA ALA A 36 -6.77 4.71 5.89
C ALA A 36 -8.19 4.27 6.31
N ARG A 37 -9.05 3.93 5.34
CA ARG A 37 -10.38 3.38 5.61
C ARG A 37 -10.29 2.05 6.36
N PHE A 38 -9.48 1.10 5.88
CA PHE A 38 -9.34 -0.22 6.50
C PHE A 38 -8.81 -0.15 7.93
N MET A 39 -7.84 0.72 8.20
CA MET A 39 -7.32 0.92 9.55
C MET A 39 -8.39 1.44 10.52
N ARG A 40 -9.27 2.33 10.05
CA ARG A 40 -10.43 2.79 10.83
C ARG A 40 -11.41 1.65 11.10
N GLU A 41 -11.78 0.88 10.08
CA GLU A 41 -12.69 -0.27 10.21
C GLU A 41 -12.15 -1.34 11.18
N ILE A 42 -10.84 -1.63 11.11
CA ILE A 42 -10.17 -2.55 12.05
C ILE A 42 -10.22 -2.01 13.48
N LYS A 43 -10.03 -0.70 13.66
CA LYS A 43 -10.13 -0.06 14.99
C LYS A 43 -11.55 -0.18 15.54
N GLU A 44 -12.56 0.17 14.75
CA GLU A 44 -13.98 0.04 15.14
C GLU A 44 -14.35 -1.42 15.45
N MET A 45 -13.83 -2.38 14.70
CA MET A 45 -14.01 -3.80 14.96
C MET A 45 -13.43 -4.20 16.32
N LYS A 46 -12.22 -3.71 16.67
CA LYS A 46 -11.57 -4.00 17.95
C LYS A 46 -12.26 -3.35 19.15
N GLU A 47 -12.87 -2.18 18.96
CA GLU A 47 -13.60 -1.47 20.03
C GLU A 47 -14.99 -2.08 20.29
N LYS A 48 -15.52 -2.88 19.36
CA LYS A 48 -16.82 -3.56 19.47
C LYS A 48 -16.73 -4.99 20.03
N ILE A 49 -15.50 -5.48 20.27
CA ILE A 49 -15.20 -6.76 20.92
C ILE A 49 -14.79 -6.47 22.37
#